data_AF-A0A971XL75-F1
#
_entry.id   AF-A0A971XL75-F1
#
_cell.length_a   1.000
_cell.length_b   1.000
_cell.length_c   1.000
_cell.angle_alpha   90.00
_cell.angle_beta   90.00
_cell.angle_gamma   90.00
#
_symmetry.space_group_name_H-M   'P 1'
#
loop_
_entity.id
_entity.type
_entity.pdbx_description
1 polymer ?
#
loop_
_entity_poly.entity_id
_entity_poly.type
_entity_poly.pdbx_seq_one_letter_code
_entity_poly.pdbx_strand_id
1 'polypeptide(L)'
;MLFKNQYYYFVSGLPDFTFDSMKLPLTVEKFKVMLDEELKPEDKRLLSNYFLQFDNANLLNILKNNGVALNNMGNLSIEEMQDAIEEVKEGDTIGNKQIPSYYEATIKRWLDDEVQNESSTLEDMISSFYMDYGLEAENSLISRWFELNLNIGNILSAIYARKYAMDVTKVIVGNNKLAIIIRENVNARDFGITLELDYFDAIQRLSEEG
;
A
#
# COMPACT_ATOMS: atom_id res chain seq x y z
N MET A 1 -18.15 -13.85 27.87
CA MET A 1 -18.87 -12.79 27.11
C MET A 1 -18.39 -12.89 25.68
N LEU A 2 -19.28 -13.21 24.73
CA LEU A 2 -18.89 -13.27 23.31
C LEU A 2 -18.57 -11.83 22.84
N PHE A 3 -17.35 -11.65 22.34
CA PHE A 3 -16.72 -10.41 21.88
C PHE A 3 -16.32 -9.40 22.99
N LYS A 4 -15.00 -9.22 23.17
CA LYS A 4 -14.37 -8.27 24.10
C LYS A 4 -14.68 -6.81 23.75
N ASN A 5 -14.88 -6.53 22.45
CA ASN A 5 -15.24 -5.24 21.89
C ASN A 5 -16.54 -5.43 21.09
N GLN A 6 -17.50 -4.50 21.20
CA GLN A 6 -18.83 -4.63 20.59
C GLN A 6 -18.87 -4.14 19.12
N TYR A 7 -17.80 -4.40 18.35
CA TYR A 7 -17.65 -3.91 16.96
C TYR A 7 -18.70 -4.47 15.99
N TYR A 8 -19.41 -5.53 16.37
CA TYR A 8 -20.50 -6.04 15.55
C TYR A 8 -21.64 -5.03 15.39
N TYR A 9 -21.88 -4.15 16.38
CA TYR A 9 -22.88 -3.08 16.24
C TYR A 9 -22.48 -2.11 15.14
N PHE A 10 -21.21 -1.69 15.15
CA PHE A 10 -20.65 -0.84 14.10
C PHE A 10 -20.78 -1.49 12.72
N VAL A 11 -20.33 -2.75 12.58
CA VAL A 11 -20.42 -3.48 11.30
C VAL A 11 -21.87 -3.62 10.83
N SER A 12 -22.81 -3.91 11.73
CA SER A 12 -24.24 -4.02 11.39
C SER A 12 -24.91 -2.70 11.02
N GLY A 13 -24.29 -1.57 11.36
CA GLY A 13 -24.76 -0.23 11.01
C GLY A 13 -24.21 0.30 9.69
N LEU A 14 -23.27 -0.43 9.06
CA LEU A 14 -22.73 -0.05 7.76
C LEU A 14 -23.78 -0.27 6.66
N PRO A 15 -23.84 0.61 5.65
CA PRO A 15 -24.76 0.45 4.54
C PRO A 15 -24.40 -0.80 3.72
N ASP A 16 -25.41 -1.51 3.24
CA ASP A 16 -25.21 -2.60 2.30
C ASP A 16 -24.71 -2.06 0.95
N PHE A 17 -23.73 -2.75 0.37
CA PHE A 17 -23.21 -2.45 -0.96
C PHE A 17 -23.67 -3.52 -1.95
N THR A 18 -24.16 -3.10 -3.11
CA THR A 18 -24.40 -3.99 -4.25
C THR A 18 -23.59 -3.52 -5.44
N PHE A 19 -23.14 -4.45 -6.29
CA PHE A 19 -22.35 -4.13 -7.47
C PHE A 19 -23.08 -3.19 -8.46
N ASP A 20 -24.43 -3.20 -8.47
CA ASP A 20 -25.26 -2.37 -9.34
C ASP A 20 -25.53 -0.96 -8.79
N SER A 21 -24.99 -0.63 -7.62
CA SER A 21 -25.24 0.66 -6.97
C SER A 21 -24.59 1.82 -7.74
N MET A 22 -25.40 2.66 -8.39
CA MET A 22 -24.91 3.86 -9.10
C MET A 22 -24.32 4.96 -8.19
N LYS A 23 -24.53 4.87 -6.87
CA LYS A 23 -23.98 5.80 -5.88
C LYS A 23 -23.39 5.03 -4.71
N LEU A 24 -22.16 5.39 -4.35
CA LEU A 24 -21.51 4.89 -3.13
C LEU A 24 -22.24 5.49 -1.91
N PRO A 25 -22.83 4.67 -1.03
CA PRO A 25 -23.55 5.17 0.15
C PRO A 25 -22.60 5.76 1.22
N LEU A 26 -21.32 5.37 1.18
CA LEU A 26 -20.32 5.77 2.16
C LEU A 26 -18.99 6.09 1.47
N THR A 27 -18.37 7.22 1.84
CA THR A 27 -17.04 7.60 1.38
C THR A 27 -15.97 7.11 2.36
N VAL A 28 -14.74 6.95 1.88
CA VAL A 28 -13.59 6.55 2.73
C VAL A 28 -13.38 7.55 3.88
N GLU A 29 -13.54 8.85 3.62
CA GLU A 29 -13.42 9.90 4.63
C GLU A 29 -14.44 9.72 5.77
N LYS A 30 -15.72 9.55 5.42
CA LYS A 30 -16.78 9.32 6.41
C LYS A 30 -16.53 8.02 7.18
N PHE A 31 -16.11 6.97 6.48
CA PHE A 31 -15.78 5.70 7.12
C PHE A 31 -14.62 5.86 8.11
N LYS A 32 -13.57 6.60 7.78
CA LYS A 32 -12.44 6.89 8.69
C LYS A 32 -12.92 7.61 9.95
N VAL A 33 -13.78 8.62 9.82
CA VAL A 33 -14.36 9.33 10.97
C VAL A 33 -15.16 8.37 11.86
N MET A 34 -15.98 7.49 11.27
CA MET A 34 -16.74 6.52 12.05
C MET A 34 -15.83 5.51 12.77
N LEU A 35 -14.76 5.06 12.11
CA LEU A 35 -13.76 4.18 12.76
C LEU A 35 -13.09 4.87 13.95
N ASP A 36 -12.84 6.17 13.86
CA ASP A 36 -12.21 6.94 14.92
C ASP A 36 -13.07 7.08 16.18
N GLU A 37 -14.40 7.07 16.02
CA GLU A 37 -15.36 7.11 17.12
C GLU A 37 -15.57 5.73 17.76
N GLU A 38 -15.56 4.68 16.95
CA GLU A 38 -15.99 3.34 17.37
C GLU A 38 -14.82 2.43 17.80
N LEU A 39 -13.64 2.59 17.20
CA LEU A 39 -12.50 1.70 17.47
C LEU A 39 -11.70 2.10 18.71
N LYS A 40 -11.13 1.09 19.36
CA LYS A 40 -10.17 1.31 20.44
C LYS A 40 -8.82 1.73 19.85
N PRO A 41 -7.99 2.48 20.60
CA PRO A 41 -6.70 2.95 20.11
C PRO A 41 -5.78 1.82 19.59
N GLU A 42 -5.77 0.66 20.25
CA GLU A 42 -4.98 -0.51 19.83
C GLU A 42 -5.40 -1.03 18.45
N ASP A 43 -6.72 -1.18 18.23
CA ASP A 43 -7.28 -1.69 16.98
C ASP A 43 -7.20 -0.63 15.85
N LYS A 44 -7.36 0.66 16.19
CA LYS A 44 -7.17 1.77 15.27
C LYS A 44 -5.75 1.80 14.69
N ARG A 45 -4.73 1.49 15.50
CA ARG A 45 -3.33 1.39 15.04
C ARG A 45 -3.09 0.28 14.03
N LEU A 46 -3.92 -0.76 13.99
CA LEU A 46 -3.83 -1.79 12.95
C LEU A 46 -4.32 -1.24 11.60
N LEU A 47 -5.38 -0.42 11.63
CA LEU A 47 -5.95 0.17 10.43
C LEU A 47 -5.18 1.39 9.93
N SER A 48 -4.41 2.08 10.78
CA SER A 48 -3.59 3.22 10.34
C SER A 48 -2.60 2.82 9.24
N ASN A 49 -2.14 1.56 9.22
CA ASN A 49 -1.28 1.03 8.16
C ASN A 49 -1.91 1.19 6.77
N TYR A 50 -3.24 1.04 6.64
CA TYR A 50 -3.93 1.20 5.35
C TYR A 50 -3.87 2.65 4.85
N PHE A 51 -3.90 3.61 5.76
CA PHE A 51 -3.91 5.04 5.42
C PHE A 51 -2.50 5.57 5.10
N LEU A 52 -1.44 4.81 5.39
CA LEU A 52 -0.07 5.17 5.02
C LEU A 52 0.11 5.31 3.50
N GLN A 53 -0.72 4.68 2.67
CA GLN A 53 -0.67 4.91 1.22
C GLN A 53 -0.91 6.39 0.86
N PHE A 54 -1.75 7.10 1.62
CA PHE A 54 -2.00 8.52 1.44
C PHE A 54 -0.83 9.35 1.98
N ASP A 55 -0.27 8.95 3.14
CA ASP A 55 0.93 9.57 3.69
C ASP A 55 2.12 9.44 2.74
N ASN A 56 2.31 8.28 2.10
CA ASN A 56 3.36 8.02 1.12
C ASN A 56 3.24 8.95 -0.10
N ALA A 57 2.02 9.10 -0.63
CA ALA A 57 1.75 10.02 -1.72
C ALA A 57 2.02 11.48 -1.29
N ASN A 58 1.66 11.84 -0.06
CA ASN A 58 1.93 13.17 0.49
C ASN A 58 3.44 13.42 0.63
N LEU A 59 4.20 12.47 1.20
CA LEU A 59 5.64 12.56 1.32
C LEU A 59 6.28 12.77 -0.05
N LEU A 60 5.93 11.95 -1.04
CA LEU A 60 6.43 12.10 -2.42
C LEU A 60 6.13 13.48 -3.00
N ASN A 61 4.91 14.01 -2.78
CA ASN A 61 4.53 15.34 -3.25
C ASN A 61 5.33 16.46 -2.59
N ILE A 62 5.64 16.33 -1.29
CA ILE A 62 6.48 17.26 -0.54
C ILE A 62 7.91 17.21 -1.08
N LEU A 63 8.49 16.01 -1.21
CA LEU A 63 9.86 15.80 -1.69
C LEU A 63 10.06 16.33 -3.12
N LYS A 64 9.07 16.13 -4.00
CA LYS A 64 9.12 16.60 -5.40
C LYS A 64 8.72 18.08 -5.56
N ASN A 65 8.21 18.71 -4.50
CA ASN A 65 7.68 20.08 -4.51
C ASN A 65 6.64 20.29 -5.63
N ASN A 66 5.73 19.33 -5.80
CA ASN A 66 4.77 19.34 -6.93
C ASN A 66 3.64 20.37 -6.79
N GLY A 67 3.54 21.07 -5.65
CA GLY A 67 2.46 22.03 -5.37
C GLY A 67 1.04 21.41 -5.34
N VAL A 68 0.95 20.08 -5.31
CA VAL A 68 -0.30 19.33 -5.26
C VAL A 68 -0.88 19.41 -3.85
N ALA A 69 -2.21 19.59 -3.76
CA ALA A 69 -2.90 19.56 -2.47
C ALA A 69 -2.70 18.20 -1.79
N LEU A 70 -2.24 18.23 -0.54
CA LEU A 70 -1.98 17.02 0.23
C LEU A 70 -3.30 16.36 0.64
N ASN A 71 -3.28 15.04 0.69
CA ASN A 71 -4.44 14.23 1.02
C ASN A 71 -4.62 14.14 2.54
N ASN A 72 -5.73 14.69 3.03
CA ASN A 72 -6.06 14.72 4.46
C ASN A 72 -6.45 13.35 5.04
N MET A 73 -6.56 12.30 4.22
CA MET A 73 -6.82 10.93 4.67
C MET A 73 -5.58 10.24 5.23
N GLY A 74 -4.39 10.85 5.11
CA GLY A 74 -3.17 10.42 5.79
C GLY A 74 -3.31 10.40 7.32
N ASN A 75 -2.37 9.76 7.99
CA ASN A 75 -2.25 9.76 9.44
C ASN A 75 -1.34 10.89 9.94
N LEU A 76 -0.38 11.32 9.11
CA LEU A 76 0.66 12.26 9.51
C LEU A 76 0.30 13.68 9.06
N SER A 77 0.62 14.65 9.90
CA SER A 77 0.53 16.06 9.53
C SER A 77 1.68 16.47 8.59
N ILE A 78 1.49 17.62 7.93
CA ILE A 78 2.52 18.21 7.06
C ILE A 78 3.77 18.55 7.87
N GLU A 79 3.58 19.09 9.07
CA GLU A 79 4.67 19.45 9.99
C GLU A 79 5.48 18.21 10.37
N GLU A 80 4.84 17.11 10.77
CA GLU A 80 5.55 15.86 11.09
C GLU A 80 6.37 15.30 9.92
N MET A 81 5.85 15.40 8.68
CA MET A 81 6.60 14.97 7.49
C MET A 81 7.78 15.90 7.20
N GLN A 82 7.60 17.21 7.40
CA GLN A 82 8.67 18.20 7.19
C GLN A 82 9.79 18.04 8.22
N ASP A 83 9.44 17.89 9.49
CA ASP A 83 10.39 17.63 10.59
C ASP A 83 11.21 16.37 10.29
N ALA A 84 10.55 15.28 9.86
CA ALA A 84 11.25 14.05 9.49
C ALA A 84 12.21 14.21 8.30
N ILE A 85 11.85 15.04 7.32
CA ILE A 85 12.74 15.36 6.19
C ILE A 85 13.95 16.16 6.68
N GLU A 86 13.76 17.12 7.60
CA GLU A 86 14.84 17.91 8.17
C GLU A 86 15.78 17.05 9.02
N GLU A 87 15.25 16.22 9.92
CA GLU A 87 16.04 15.27 10.74
C GLU A 87 16.95 14.41 9.84
N VAL A 88 16.41 13.82 8.78
CA VAL A 88 17.20 12.97 7.87
C VAL A 88 18.22 13.77 7.04
N LYS A 89 17.91 15.02 6.68
CA LYS A 89 18.86 15.92 6.00
C LYS A 89 20.06 16.29 6.88
N GLU A 90 19.82 16.46 8.18
CA GLU A 90 20.88 16.74 9.16
C GLU A 90 21.71 15.50 9.51
N GLY A 91 21.27 14.33 9.04
CA GLY A 91 21.94 13.04 9.27
C GLY A 91 21.46 12.33 10.53
N ASP A 92 20.38 12.82 11.14
CA ASP A 92 19.75 12.22 12.31
C ASP A 92 18.73 11.13 11.92
N THR A 93 18.38 10.29 12.89
CA THR A 93 17.32 9.29 12.76
C THR A 93 15.98 9.89 13.12
N ILE A 94 14.91 9.45 12.44
CA ILE A 94 13.57 10.00 12.68
C ILE A 94 13.11 9.70 14.13
N GLY A 95 12.88 10.76 14.91
CA GLY A 95 12.52 10.64 16.33
C GLY A 95 11.06 10.24 16.57
N ASN A 96 10.17 10.63 15.66
CA ASN A 96 8.74 10.35 15.75
C ASN A 96 8.41 8.89 15.41
N LYS A 97 8.08 8.09 16.43
CA LYS A 97 7.74 6.66 16.31
C LYS A 97 6.44 6.37 15.55
N GLN A 98 5.63 7.39 15.25
CA GLN A 98 4.44 7.22 14.41
C GLN A 98 4.80 7.17 12.92
N ILE A 99 5.96 7.70 12.56
CA ILE A 99 6.45 7.69 11.18
C ILE A 99 7.00 6.29 10.87
N PRO A 100 6.58 5.67 9.75
CA PRO A 100 7.09 4.37 9.36
C PRO A 100 8.60 4.40 9.16
N SER A 101 9.28 3.35 9.63
CA SER A 101 10.75 3.25 9.57
C SER A 101 11.32 3.38 8.15
N TYR A 102 10.54 3.00 7.11
CA TYR A 102 10.99 3.11 5.73
C TYR A 102 11.03 4.55 5.19
N TYR A 103 10.48 5.53 5.90
CA TYR A 103 10.57 6.94 5.49
C TYR A 103 12.01 7.41 5.47
N GLU A 104 12.81 7.01 6.45
CA GLU A 104 14.23 7.35 6.51
C GLU A 104 14.98 6.82 5.28
N ALA A 105 14.77 5.55 4.92
CA ALA A 105 15.37 4.96 3.72
C ALA A 105 14.91 5.68 2.44
N THR A 106 13.64 6.06 2.39
CA THR A 106 13.07 6.79 1.25
C THR A 106 13.65 8.19 1.09
N ILE A 107 13.71 8.96 2.18
CA ILE A 107 14.24 10.32 2.19
C ILE A 107 15.74 10.30 1.88
N LYS A 108 16.51 9.39 2.47
CA LYS A 108 17.94 9.22 2.15
C LYS A 108 18.17 8.93 0.68
N ARG A 109 17.34 8.07 0.08
CA ARG A 109 17.44 7.77 -1.36
C ARG A 109 17.06 8.97 -2.23
N TRP A 110 16.13 9.81 -1.79
CA TRP A 110 15.79 11.05 -2.50
C TRP A 110 16.90 12.12 -2.41
N LEU A 111 17.60 12.19 -1.27
CA LEU A 111 18.75 13.09 -1.07
C LEU A 111 19.97 12.71 -1.92
N ASP A 112 20.01 11.47 -2.42
CA ASP A 112 21.04 10.99 -3.34
C ASP A 112 20.80 11.58 -4.75
N ASP A 113 21.71 12.45 -5.20
CA ASP A 113 21.59 13.26 -6.42
C ASP A 113 21.38 12.44 -7.71
N GLU A 114 21.73 11.15 -7.72
CA GLU A 114 21.51 10.26 -8.86
C GLU A 114 20.02 9.90 -9.09
N VAL A 115 19.16 10.02 -8.07
CA VAL A 115 17.74 9.56 -8.11
C VAL A 115 16.77 10.66 -8.46
N GLN A 116 17.17 11.93 -8.33
CA GLN A 116 16.27 13.06 -8.59
C GLN A 116 15.74 13.10 -10.03
N ASN A 117 16.43 12.45 -10.98
CA ASN A 117 16.03 12.39 -12.39
C ASN A 117 15.10 11.22 -12.76
N GLU A 118 14.91 10.24 -11.87
CA GLU A 118 14.07 9.06 -12.14
C GLU A 118 12.89 8.98 -11.16
N SER A 119 11.98 9.96 -11.26
CA SER A 119 10.76 10.13 -10.45
C SER A 119 9.93 8.85 -10.24
N SER A 120 9.89 7.96 -11.24
CA SER A 120 9.21 6.65 -11.17
C SER A 120 9.89 5.68 -10.21
N THR A 121 11.21 5.69 -10.12
CA THR A 121 11.96 4.76 -9.24
C THR A 121 11.71 5.03 -7.76
N LEU A 122 11.52 6.30 -7.38
CA LEU A 122 11.22 6.65 -5.99
C LEU A 122 9.80 6.22 -5.59
N GLU A 123 8.84 6.33 -6.51
CA GLU A 123 7.45 5.88 -6.32
C GLU A 123 7.37 4.35 -6.21
N ASP A 124 8.08 3.64 -7.08
CA ASP A 124 8.15 2.17 -7.04
C ASP A 124 8.82 1.68 -5.75
N MET A 125 9.89 2.35 -5.32
CA MET A 125 10.63 2.01 -4.11
C MET A 125 9.81 2.23 -2.85
N ILE A 126 9.19 3.41 -2.66
CA ILE A 126 8.36 3.65 -1.46
C ILE A 126 7.15 2.71 -1.43
N SER A 127 6.60 2.36 -2.60
CA SER A 127 5.53 1.36 -2.70
C SER A 127 6.01 -0.03 -2.29
N SER A 128 7.22 -0.43 -2.68
CA SER A 128 7.84 -1.69 -2.22
C SER A 128 8.02 -1.70 -0.71
N PHE A 129 8.61 -0.64 -0.15
CA PHE A 129 8.82 -0.55 1.29
C PHE A 129 7.51 -0.55 2.09
N TYR A 130 6.47 0.10 1.56
CA TYR A 130 5.15 0.07 2.15
C TYR A 130 4.54 -1.34 2.18
N MET A 131 4.71 -2.11 1.11
CA MET A 131 4.26 -3.50 1.06
C MET A 131 5.05 -4.36 2.05
N ASP A 132 6.38 -4.23 2.10
CA ASP A 132 7.24 -4.95 3.05
C ASP A 132 6.85 -4.63 4.50
N TYR A 133 6.65 -3.35 4.81
CA TYR A 133 6.20 -2.88 6.13
C TYR A 133 4.85 -3.50 6.53
N GLY A 134 3.92 -3.61 5.58
CA GLY A 134 2.63 -4.25 5.81
C GLY A 134 2.70 -5.76 6.01
N LEU A 135 3.61 -6.45 5.31
CA LEU A 135 3.88 -7.88 5.47
C LEU A 135 4.47 -8.21 6.84
N GLU A 136 5.26 -7.30 7.41
CA GLU A 136 5.87 -7.42 8.74
C GLU A 136 4.89 -7.13 9.91
N ALA A 137 3.65 -6.73 9.61
CA ALA A 137 2.66 -6.47 10.64
C ALA A 137 2.41 -7.72 11.51
N GLU A 138 2.49 -7.56 12.84
CA GLU A 138 2.27 -8.66 13.79
C GLU A 138 0.88 -9.29 13.67
N ASN A 139 -0.11 -8.51 13.23
CA ASN A 139 -1.47 -8.97 13.03
C ASN A 139 -1.61 -9.73 11.70
N SER A 140 -1.96 -11.01 11.78
CA SER A 140 -2.06 -11.89 10.61
C SER A 140 -3.12 -11.50 9.58
N LEU A 141 -4.18 -10.79 9.98
CA LEU A 141 -5.18 -10.30 9.03
C LEU A 141 -4.58 -9.16 8.18
N ILE A 142 -3.89 -8.23 8.83
CA ILE A 142 -3.23 -7.11 8.15
C ILE A 142 -2.12 -7.63 7.23
N SER A 143 -1.22 -8.49 7.73
CA SER A 143 -0.13 -8.99 6.88
C SER A 143 -0.62 -9.77 5.67
N ARG A 144 -1.64 -10.62 5.84
CA ARG A 144 -2.28 -11.34 4.71
C ARG A 144 -3.02 -10.42 3.75
N TRP A 145 -3.62 -9.34 4.25
CA TRP A 145 -4.23 -8.33 3.39
C TRP A 145 -3.19 -7.64 2.51
N PHE A 146 -2.03 -7.27 3.07
CA PHE A 146 -0.92 -6.74 2.29
C PHE A 146 -0.37 -7.75 1.29
N GLU A 147 -0.19 -9.01 1.71
CA GLU A 147 0.25 -10.09 0.82
C GLU A 147 -0.71 -10.28 -0.37
N LEU A 148 -2.02 -10.29 -0.11
CA LEU A 148 -3.03 -10.39 -1.15
C LEU A 148 -2.92 -9.23 -2.14
N ASN A 149 -2.83 -7.99 -1.67
CA ASN A 149 -2.73 -6.80 -2.53
C ASN A 149 -1.44 -6.81 -3.35
N LEU A 150 -0.31 -7.15 -2.73
CA LEU A 150 0.97 -7.31 -3.42
C LEU A 150 0.88 -8.38 -4.51
N ASN A 151 0.27 -9.53 -4.21
CA ASN A 151 0.10 -10.63 -5.14
C ASN A 151 -0.79 -10.25 -6.32
N ILE A 152 -1.95 -9.63 -6.07
CA ILE A 152 -2.85 -9.15 -7.13
C ILE A 152 -2.13 -8.12 -8.01
N GLY A 153 -1.44 -7.15 -7.40
CA GLY A 153 -0.67 -6.14 -8.11
C GLY A 153 0.41 -6.76 -9.01
N ASN A 154 1.20 -7.68 -8.47
CA ASN A 154 2.24 -8.38 -9.22
C ASN A 154 1.69 -9.20 -10.38
N ILE A 155 0.55 -9.88 -10.20
CA ILE A 155 -0.11 -10.65 -11.28
C ILE A 155 -0.54 -9.72 -12.41
N LEU A 156 -1.23 -8.63 -12.08
CA LEU A 156 -1.68 -7.64 -13.07
C LEU A 156 -0.49 -7.01 -13.80
N SER A 157 0.54 -6.58 -13.05
CA SER A 157 1.78 -6.04 -13.62
C SER A 157 2.46 -7.04 -14.56
N ALA A 158 2.52 -8.33 -14.20
CA ALA A 158 3.09 -9.37 -15.04
C ALA A 158 2.31 -9.56 -16.35
N ILE A 159 0.97 -9.61 -16.26
CA ILE A 159 0.08 -9.74 -17.41
C ILE A 159 0.26 -8.57 -18.37
N TYR A 160 0.22 -7.33 -17.85
CA TYR A 160 0.35 -6.13 -18.68
C TYR A 160 1.77 -5.99 -19.25
N ALA A 161 2.81 -6.25 -18.47
CA ALA A 161 4.18 -6.21 -18.98
C ALA A 161 4.38 -7.19 -20.13
N ARG A 162 3.86 -8.42 -20.03
CA ARG A 162 3.88 -9.37 -21.15
C ARG A 162 3.09 -8.86 -22.35
N LYS A 163 1.87 -8.34 -22.14
CA LYS A 163 0.99 -7.81 -23.20
C LYS A 163 1.67 -6.68 -24.00
N TYR A 164 2.45 -5.84 -23.33
CA TYR A 164 3.14 -4.69 -23.94
C TYR A 164 4.63 -4.94 -24.22
N ALA A 165 5.09 -6.19 -24.16
CA ALA A 165 6.50 -6.57 -24.39
C ALA A 165 7.52 -5.82 -23.50
N MET A 166 7.10 -5.48 -22.27
CA MET A 166 7.97 -4.94 -21.23
C MET A 166 8.65 -6.08 -20.45
N ASP A 167 9.76 -5.77 -19.79
CA ASP A 167 10.47 -6.72 -18.94
C ASP A 167 9.68 -6.99 -17.65
N VAL A 168 9.06 -8.18 -17.58
CA VAL A 168 8.28 -8.62 -16.41
C VAL A 168 9.12 -8.57 -15.14
N THR A 169 10.40 -8.94 -15.19
CA THR A 169 11.21 -9.04 -13.97
C THR A 169 11.42 -7.70 -13.26
N LYS A 170 11.33 -6.60 -14.01
CA LYS A 170 11.51 -5.23 -13.51
C LYS A 170 10.27 -4.62 -12.87
N VAL A 171 9.08 -5.16 -13.16
CA VAL A 171 7.80 -4.61 -12.66
C VAL A 171 7.24 -5.37 -11.46
N ILE A 172 7.83 -6.51 -11.13
CA ILE A 172 7.42 -7.31 -9.97
C ILE A 172 8.05 -6.73 -8.72
N VAL A 173 7.21 -6.49 -7.71
CA VAL A 173 7.56 -5.87 -6.43
C VAL A 173 7.71 -6.94 -5.34
N GLY A 174 8.64 -6.72 -4.40
CA GLY A 174 8.86 -7.58 -3.24
C GLY A 174 9.57 -8.91 -3.54
N ASN A 175 9.83 -9.68 -2.49
CA ASN A 175 10.57 -10.96 -2.54
C ASN A 175 9.80 -12.13 -1.91
N ASN A 176 8.47 -12.02 -1.84
CA ASN A 176 7.64 -13.12 -1.37
C ASN A 176 7.65 -14.30 -2.36
N LYS A 177 7.11 -15.45 -1.92
CA LYS A 177 7.10 -16.69 -2.71
C LYS A 177 6.53 -16.47 -4.12
N LEU A 178 5.42 -15.73 -4.24
CA LEU A 178 4.79 -15.47 -5.52
C LEU A 178 5.66 -14.62 -6.45
N ALA A 179 6.24 -13.52 -5.93
CA ALA A 179 7.11 -12.65 -6.71
C ALA A 179 8.32 -13.42 -7.28
N ILE A 180 8.90 -14.34 -6.49
CA ILE A 180 9.98 -15.21 -6.94
C ILE A 180 9.51 -16.14 -8.06
N ILE A 181 8.39 -16.84 -7.87
CA ILE A 181 7.83 -17.76 -8.89
C ILE A 181 7.57 -17.03 -10.21
N ILE A 182 6.97 -15.84 -10.17
CA ILE A 182 6.70 -15.04 -11.38
C ILE A 182 7.99 -14.68 -12.11
N ARG A 183 9.04 -14.24 -11.39
CA ARG A 183 10.33 -13.88 -11.99
C ARG A 183 11.07 -15.08 -12.58
N GLU A 184 10.95 -16.26 -11.97
CA GLU A 184 11.57 -17.49 -12.47
C GLU A 184 10.82 -18.08 -13.67
N ASN A 185 9.51 -17.83 -13.78
CA ASN A 185 8.62 -18.46 -14.76
C ASN A 185 7.99 -17.47 -15.75
N VAL A 186 8.71 -16.41 -16.11
CA VAL A 186 8.22 -15.33 -17.01
C VAL A 186 7.68 -15.84 -18.35
N ASN A 187 8.18 -16.97 -18.84
CA ASN A 187 7.76 -17.57 -20.12
C ASN A 187 6.54 -18.50 -19.99
N ALA A 188 6.18 -18.95 -18.79
CA ALA A 188 5.02 -19.82 -18.58
C ALA A 188 3.74 -19.02 -18.74
N ARG A 189 2.73 -19.57 -19.43
CA ARG A 189 1.46 -18.86 -19.71
C ARG A 189 0.82 -18.28 -18.45
N ASP A 190 0.85 -19.06 -17.38
CA ASP A 190 0.31 -18.74 -16.06
C ASP A 190 1.37 -18.24 -15.07
N PHE A 191 2.59 -17.95 -15.52
CA PHE A 191 3.73 -17.63 -14.66
C PHE A 191 4.05 -18.70 -13.60
N GLY A 192 3.56 -19.94 -13.76
CA GLY A 192 3.74 -21.03 -12.79
C GLY A 192 2.93 -20.88 -11.50
N ILE A 193 1.91 -20.00 -11.45
CA ILE A 193 1.17 -19.68 -10.21
C ILE A 193 -0.24 -20.27 -10.14
N THR A 194 -0.77 -20.92 -11.18
CA THR A 194 -2.13 -21.51 -11.14
C THR A 194 -2.28 -22.59 -10.06
N LEU A 195 -1.20 -23.31 -9.73
CA LEU A 195 -1.22 -24.31 -8.66
C LEU A 195 -1.08 -23.71 -7.26
N GLU A 196 -0.64 -22.46 -7.16
CA GLU A 196 -0.38 -21.75 -5.90
C GLU A 196 -1.55 -20.83 -5.53
N LEU A 197 -2.29 -20.30 -6.52
CA LEU A 197 -3.38 -19.34 -6.32
C LEU A 197 -4.65 -19.76 -7.06
N ASP A 198 -5.70 -20.04 -6.30
CA ASP A 198 -7.03 -20.41 -6.79
C ASP A 198 -7.78 -19.27 -7.50
N TYR A 199 -7.38 -18.02 -7.25
CA TYR A 199 -7.99 -16.83 -7.83
C TYR A 199 -7.27 -16.28 -9.09
N PHE A 200 -6.20 -16.91 -9.57
CA PHE A 200 -5.46 -16.43 -10.75
C PHE A 200 -6.34 -16.31 -12.00
N ASP A 201 -7.13 -17.34 -12.29
CA ASP A 201 -8.01 -17.37 -13.47
C ASP A 201 -9.04 -16.23 -13.45
N ALA A 202 -9.51 -15.84 -12.26
CA ALA A 202 -10.44 -14.72 -12.10
C ALA A 202 -9.76 -13.39 -12.43
N ILE A 203 -8.55 -13.17 -11.92
CA ILE A 203 -7.75 -11.97 -12.21
C ILE A 203 -7.43 -11.89 -13.71
N GLN A 204 -7.05 -13.01 -14.32
CA GLN A 204 -6.75 -13.04 -15.75
C GLN A 204 -7.96 -12.61 -16.58
N ARG A 205 -9.15 -13.15 -16.30
CA ARG A 205 -10.38 -12.74 -17.01
C ARG A 205 -10.66 -11.25 -16.85
N LEU A 206 -10.57 -10.73 -15.63
CA LEU A 206 -10.78 -9.30 -15.36
C LEU A 206 -9.78 -8.41 -16.13
N SER A 207 -8.53 -8.86 -16.28
CA SER A 207 -7.51 -8.11 -17.02
C SER A 207 -7.71 -8.08 -18.54
N GLU A 208 -8.50 -9.03 -19.07
CA GLU A 208 -8.85 -9.12 -20.49
C GLU A 208 -10.12 -8.32 -20.83
N GLU A 209 -10.99 -8.08 -19.85
CA GLU A 209 -12.25 -7.34 -19.99
C GLU A 209 -12.10 -5.81 -19.84
N GLY A 210 -10.97 -5.34 -19.29
CA GLY A 210 -10.62 -3.91 -19.16
C GLY A 210 -9.78 -3.38 -20.32
#